data_AF-A0ABC8SR03-F1
#
_entry.id   AF-A0ABC8SR03-F1
#
_cell.length_a   1.000
_cell.length_b   1.000
_cell.length_c   1.000
_cell.angle_alpha   90.00
_cell.angle_beta   90.00
_cell.angle_gamma   90.00
#
_symmetry.space_group_name_H-M   'P 1'
#
loop_
_entity.id
_entity.type
_entity.pdbx_description
1 polymer ?
#
loop_
_entity_poly.entity_id
_entity_poly.type
_entity_poly.pdbx_seq_one_letter_code
_entity_poly.pdbx_strand_id
1 'polypeptide(L)'
;MSDMGRIVENKRSFWSLFVILFSILKIISGEDPYRFFTWNITSGYIYPLGIKQQGILINGQFPGPPILSVTNENLIINVFNNLDEPFLISWSVLLI
;
A
#
# COMPACT_ATOMS: atom_id res chain seq x y z
N MET A 1 -42.47 -19.05 38.29
CA MET A 1 -41.00 -19.22 38.45
C MET A 1 -40.31 -19.62 37.14
N SER A 2 -40.94 -20.43 36.27
CA SER A 2 -40.41 -20.87 34.97
C SER A 2 -40.26 -19.76 33.91
N ASP A 3 -41.20 -18.81 33.83
CA ASP A 3 -41.25 -17.85 32.72
C ASP A 3 -40.23 -16.72 32.86
N MET A 4 -39.89 -16.36 34.10
CA MET A 4 -38.85 -15.37 34.39
C MET A 4 -37.46 -15.86 33.98
N GLY A 5 -37.17 -17.15 34.15
CA GLY A 5 -35.91 -17.77 33.69
C GLY A 5 -35.76 -17.71 32.17
N ARG A 6 -36.84 -18.01 31.45
CA ARG A 6 -36.88 -17.96 29.98
C ARG A 6 -36.63 -16.56 29.42
N ILE A 7 -37.16 -15.52 30.07
CA ILE A 7 -36.96 -14.12 29.66
C ILE A 7 -35.49 -13.70 29.84
N VAL A 8 -34.85 -14.11 30.93
CA VAL A 8 -33.44 -13.78 31.21
C VAL A 8 -32.50 -14.50 30.25
N GLU A 9 -32.74 -15.78 29.97
CA GLU A 9 -31.97 -16.55 28.99
C GLU A 9 -32.10 -15.98 27.58
N ASN A 10 -33.31 -15.58 27.17
CA ASN A 10 -33.55 -14.96 25.88
C ASN A 10 -32.77 -13.63 25.74
N LYS A 11 -32.81 -12.77 26.77
CA LYS A 11 -32.03 -11.53 26.78
C LYS A 11 -30.53 -11.80 26.66
N ARG A 12 -29.99 -12.76 27.41
CA ARG A 12 -28.57 -13.15 27.32
C ARG A 12 -28.21 -13.69 25.93
N SER A 13 -29.09 -14.50 25.34
CA SER A 13 -28.95 -15.02 23.97
C SER A 13 -28.91 -13.89 22.93
N PHE A 14 -29.84 -12.93 22.99
CA PHE A 14 -29.84 -11.75 22.11
C PHE A 14 -28.55 -10.93 22.20
N TRP A 15 -28.06 -10.66 23.42
CA TRP A 15 -26.79 -9.95 23.60
C TRP A 15 -25.61 -10.73 23.02
N SER A 16 -25.59 -12.06 23.20
CA SER A 16 -24.54 -12.91 22.63
C SER A 16 -24.55 -12.90 21.10
N LEU A 17 -25.73 -12.95 20.48
CA LEU A 17 -25.89 -12.87 19.02
C LEU A 17 -25.44 -11.52 18.47
N PHE A 18 -25.75 -10.43 19.17
CA PHE A 18 -25.32 -9.08 18.79
C PHE A 18 -23.80 -8.93 18.85
N VAL A 19 -23.17 -9.46 19.90
CA VAL A 19 -21.70 -9.48 20.03
C VAL A 19 -21.07 -10.32 18.91
N ILE A 20 -21.60 -11.51 18.62
CA ILE A 20 -21.11 -12.39 17.55
C ILE A 20 -21.23 -11.69 16.18
N LEU A 21 -22.38 -11.07 15.89
CA LEU A 21 -22.59 -10.34 14.64
C LEU A 21 -21.59 -9.18 14.50
N PHE A 22 -21.40 -8.38 15.55
CA PHE A 22 -20.44 -7.28 15.54
C PHE A 22 -18.99 -7.74 15.40
N SER A 23 -18.64 -8.89 15.99
CA SER A 23 -17.33 -9.52 15.81
C SER A 23 -17.11 -10.01 14.38
N ILE A 24 -18.11 -10.61 13.73
CA ILE A 24 -18.00 -11.09 12.34
C ILE A 24 -17.81 -9.93 11.37
N LEU A 25 -18.50 -8.81 11.58
CA LEU A 25 -18.36 -7.61 10.74
C LEU A 25 -16.95 -7.01 10.76
N LYS A 26 -16.13 -7.29 11.79
CA LYS A 26 -14.73 -6.83 11.87
C LYS A 26 -13.73 -7.73 11.12
N ILE A 27 -14.12 -8.93 10.72
CA ILE A 27 -13.18 -9.95 10.21
C ILE A 27 -13.03 -9.87 8.68
N ILE A 28 -13.91 -9.15 7.99
CA ILE A 28 -13.85 -9.03 6.54
C ILE A 28 -12.93 -7.87 6.16
N SER A 29 -11.67 -8.18 5.85
CA SER A 29 -10.78 -7.30 5.10
C SER A 29 -10.57 -7.95 3.73
N GLY A 30 -11.17 -7.37 2.70
CA GLY A 30 -11.10 -7.85 1.31
C GLY A 30 -10.16 -7.02 0.43
N GLU A 31 -9.23 -6.30 1.06
CA GLU A 31 -8.33 -5.36 0.39
C GLU A 31 -6.93 -5.96 0.25
N ASP A 32 -6.30 -5.72 -0.89
CA ASP A 32 -4.93 -6.17 -1.15
C ASP A 32 -3.90 -5.29 -0.40
N PRO A 33 -2.73 -5.86 -0.02
CA PRO A 33 -1.71 -5.12 0.71
C PRO A 33 -1.21 -3.86 0.00
N TYR A 34 -0.93 -2.81 0.76
CA TYR A 34 -0.31 -1.59 0.27
C TYR A 34 1.20 -1.61 0.43
N ARG A 35 1.92 -1.12 -0.60
CA ARG A 35 3.34 -0.82 -0.50
C ARG A 35 3.59 0.66 -0.74
N PHE A 36 4.42 1.23 0.13
CA PHE A 36 4.76 2.64 0.11
C PHE A 36 6.21 2.84 -0.28
N PHE A 37 6.44 3.66 -1.31
CA PHE A 37 7.77 4.05 -1.75
C PHE A 37 7.90 5.56 -1.71
N THR A 38 9.11 6.04 -1.44
CA THR A 38 9.46 7.45 -1.51
C THR A 38 10.65 7.62 -2.44
N TRP A 39 10.47 8.44 -3.46
CA TRP A 39 11.46 8.69 -4.51
C TRP A 39 11.87 10.15 -4.51
N ASN A 40 13.15 10.39 -4.24
CA ASN A 40 13.81 11.67 -4.42
C ASN A 40 14.49 11.66 -5.79
N ILE A 41 13.99 12.50 -6.69
CA ILE A 41 14.52 12.63 -8.05
C ILE A 41 15.59 13.70 -8.04
N THR A 42 16.79 13.35 -8.50
CA THR A 42 17.95 14.24 -8.51
C THR A 42 18.77 14.06 -9.76
N SER A 43 19.51 15.10 -10.14
CA SER A 43 20.46 15.08 -11.24
C SER A 43 21.84 14.65 -10.71
N GLY A 44 22.54 13.76 -11.42
CA GLY A 44 23.87 13.33 -11.02
C GLY A 44 24.69 12.73 -12.16
N TYR A 45 25.94 12.40 -11.88
CA TYR A 45 26.83 11.78 -12.87
C TYR A 45 26.79 10.25 -12.79
N ILE A 46 26.67 9.60 -13.94
CA ILE A 46 26.66 8.14 -14.11
C ILE A 46 27.72 7.70 -15.13
N TYR A 47 28.14 6.43 -15.06
CA TYR A 47 29.20 5.85 -15.89
C TYR A 47 28.80 4.49 -16.50
N PRO A 48 27.71 4.41 -17.28
CA PRO A 48 27.17 3.12 -17.75
C PRO A 48 28.14 2.31 -18.63
N LEU A 49 29.03 2.99 -19.37
CA LEU A 49 30.05 2.37 -20.23
C LEU A 49 31.47 2.86 -19.88
N GLY A 50 31.70 3.28 -18.63
CA GLY A 50 32.96 3.90 -18.20
C GLY A 50 33.16 5.35 -18.66
N ILE A 51 32.23 5.91 -19.44
CA ILE A 51 32.20 7.31 -19.86
C ILE A 51 31.25 8.10 -18.96
N LYS A 52 31.69 9.27 -18.48
CA LYS A 52 30.90 10.18 -17.65
C LYS A 52 29.72 10.77 -18.42
N GLN A 53 28.51 10.62 -17.89
CA GLN A 53 27.28 11.17 -18.44
C GLN A 53 26.41 11.77 -17.34
N GLN A 54 25.61 12.79 -17.66
CA GLN A 54 24.60 13.32 -16.75
C GLN A 54 23.36 12.41 -16.83
N GLY A 55 22.84 11.97 -15.69
CA GLY A 55 21.66 11.12 -15.59
C GLY A 55 20.73 11.54 -14.46
N ILE A 56 19.47 11.11 -14.56
CA ILE A 56 18.47 11.29 -13.51
C ILE A 56 18.54 10.08 -12.58
N LEU A 57 18.64 10.34 -11.28
CA LEU A 57 18.77 9.35 -10.23
C LEU A 57 17.48 9.28 -9.41
N ILE A 58 17.09 8.06 -9.03
CA ILE A 58 16.03 7.84 -8.04
C ILE A 58 16.72 7.45 -6.74
N ASN A 59 16.57 8.26 -5.68
CA ASN A 59 17.24 8.05 -4.40
C ASN A 59 18.77 7.92 -4.54
N GLY A 60 19.37 8.70 -5.46
CA GLY A 60 20.82 8.68 -5.73
C GLY A 60 21.32 7.45 -6.49
N GLN A 61 20.43 6.58 -6.97
CA GLN A 61 20.79 5.34 -7.69
C GLN A 61 20.45 5.43 -9.18
N PHE A 62 21.30 4.79 -9.98
CA PHE A 62 21.07 4.53 -11.40
C PHE A 62 21.64 3.16 -11.79
N PRO A 63 20.83 2.22 -12.31
CA PRO A 63 19.38 2.29 -12.42
C PRO A 63 18.70 2.50 -11.06
N GLY A 64 17.49 3.04 -11.04
CA GLY A 64 16.74 3.28 -9.80
C GLY A 64 16.45 2.00 -9.02
N PRO A 65 16.06 2.10 -7.73
CA PRO A 65 15.78 0.93 -6.91
C PRO A 65 14.60 0.12 -7.47
N PRO A 66 14.65 -1.22 -7.43
CA PRO A 66 13.58 -2.05 -7.94
C PRO A 66 12.32 -1.93 -7.08
N ILE A 67 11.15 -1.94 -7.72
CA ILE A 67 9.88 -2.11 -7.04
C ILE A 67 9.62 -3.62 -6.92
N LEU A 68 9.68 -4.14 -5.70
CA LEU A 68 9.34 -5.53 -5.42
C LEU A 68 7.89 -5.60 -4.92
N SER A 69 7.01 -6.13 -5.77
CA SER A 69 5.57 -6.24 -5.55
C SER A 69 5.04 -7.53 -6.16
N VAL A 70 3.98 -8.10 -5.59
CA VAL A 70 3.22 -9.19 -6.22
C VAL A 70 1.96 -8.65 -6.91
N THR A 71 1.32 -9.47 -7.73
CA THR A 71 0.07 -9.11 -8.42
C THR A 71 -1.01 -8.65 -7.44
N ASN A 72 -1.78 -7.64 -7.83
CA ASN A 72 -2.89 -7.01 -7.09
C ASN A 72 -2.51 -6.13 -5.88
N GLU A 73 -1.24 -6.03 -5.51
CA GLU A 73 -0.85 -5.08 -4.46
C GLU A 73 -0.99 -3.62 -4.92
N ASN A 74 -1.44 -2.77 -3.99
CA ASN A 74 -1.61 -1.35 -4.22
C ASN A 74 -0.30 -0.59 -3.97
N LEU A 75 0.28 -0.02 -5.01
CA LEU A 75 1.51 0.74 -4.93
C LEU A 75 1.23 2.23 -4.71
N ILE A 76 1.74 2.80 -3.62
CA ILE A 76 1.69 4.23 -3.33
C ILE A 76 3.12 4.78 -3.36
N ILE A 77 3.39 5.69 -4.29
CA ILE A 77 4.72 6.23 -4.52
C ILE A 77 4.69 7.75 -4.38
N ASN A 78 5.37 8.25 -3.36
CA ASN A 78 5.58 9.68 -3.17
C ASN A 78 6.82 10.11 -3.94
N VAL A 79 6.66 11.11 -4.82
CA VAL A 79 7.72 11.59 -5.69
C VAL A 79 8.07 13.04 -5.33
N PHE A 80 9.33 13.27 -5.02
CA PHE A 80 9.90 14.58 -4.75
C PHE A 80 10.84 14.95 -5.90
N ASN A 81 10.41 15.89 -6.74
CA ASN A 81 11.24 16.40 -7.83
C ASN A 81 12.22 17.46 -7.29
N ASN A 82 13.52 17.13 -7.24
CA ASN A 82 14.59 18.07 -6.89
C ASN A 82 15.44 18.43 -8.11
N LEU A 83 14.90 18.31 -9.32
CA LEU A 83 15.52 18.83 -10.54
C LEU A 83 15.19 20.30 -10.71
N ASP A 84 16.03 21.02 -11.46
CA ASP A 84 15.77 22.42 -11.83
C ASP A 84 14.71 22.54 -12.95
N GLU A 85 14.21 21.41 -13.46
CA GLU A 85 13.29 21.32 -14.58
C GLU A 85 12.07 20.42 -14.29
N PRO A 86 10.97 20.58 -15.05
CA PRO A 86 9.81 19.71 -14.95
C PRO A 86 10.17 18.25 -15.25
N PHE A 87 9.59 17.34 -14.48
CA PHE A 87 9.87 15.90 -14.57
C PHE A 87 8.56 15.11 -14.68
N LEU A 88 8.56 14.08 -15.54
CA LEU A 88 7.43 13.18 -15.75
C LEU A 88 7.87 11.73 -15.58
N ILE A 89 7.10 10.98 -14.79
CA ILE A 89 7.21 9.53 -14.68
C ILE A 89 6.09 8.89 -15.49
N SER A 90 6.43 7.84 -16.23
CA SER A 90 5.46 6.94 -16.83
C SER A 90 5.78 5.49 -16.45
N TRP A 91 4.72 4.68 -16.40
CA TRP A 91 4.83 3.24 -16.16
C TRP A 91 4.94 2.55 -17.51
N SER A 92 6.13 2.04 -17.83
CA SER A 92 6.33 1.22 -19.01
C SER A 92 5.87 -0.21 -18.73
N VAL A 93 4.78 -0.63 -19.39
CA VAL A 93 4.07 -1.91 -19.22
C VAL A 93 3.36 -2.03 -17.87
N LEU A 94 2.12 -1.53 -17.82
CA LEU A 94 1.08 -1.99 -16.90
C LEU A 94 -0.04 -2.59 -17.76
N LEU A 95 0.05 -3.88 -18.06
CA LEU A 95 -1.14 -4.62 -18.49
C LEU A 95 -1.90 -4.98 -17.20
N ILE A 96 -3.06 -4.36 -17.05
CA ILE A 96 -4.15 -4.81 -16.18
C ILE A 96 -4.52 -6.27 -16.48
#